data_AF-A0A510X857-F1
#
_entry.id   AF-A0A510X857-F1
#
_cell.length_a   1.000
_cell.length_b   1.000
_cell.length_c   1.000
_cell.angle_alpha   90.00
_cell.angle_beta   90.00
_cell.angle_gamma   90.00
#
_symmetry.space_group_name_H-M   'P 1'
#
loop_
_entity.id
_entity.type
_entity.pdbx_description
1 polymer ?
#
loop_
_entity_poly.entity_id
_entity_poly.type
_entity_poly.pdbx_seq_one_letter_code
_entity_poly.pdbx_strand_id
1 'polypeptide(L)' 'MNKTYHWLVGLHFTLCTLAMIWPGALIANRIEPMLLGLPFLFFWYILWMLVLFAGMWVAFVVRHGGRHHD' A
#
# COMPACT_ATOMS: atom_id res chain seq x y z
N MET A 1 0.83 -19.31 13.41
CA MET A 1 0.99 -17.89 12.99
C MET A 1 0.52 -17.58 11.56
N ASN A 2 -0.23 -18.47 10.87
CA ASN A 2 -0.53 -18.30 9.44
C ASN A 2 -1.83 -17.52 9.15
N LYS A 3 -2.91 -17.77 9.90
CA LYS A 3 -4.22 -17.16 9.59
C LYS A 3 -4.17 -15.63 9.73
N THR A 4 -3.69 -15.12 10.86
CA THR A 4 -3.59 -13.68 11.11
C THR A 4 -2.68 -12.98 10.10
N TYR A 5 -1.53 -13.57 9.75
CA TYR A 5 -0.63 -13.03 8.73
C TYR A 5 -1.29 -12.94 7.35
N HIS A 6 -1.95 -14.02 6.89
CA HIS A 6 -2.67 -14.01 5.62
C HIS A 6 -3.80 -12.97 5.60
N TRP A 7 -4.50 -12.80 6.73
CA TRP A 7 -5.51 -11.75 6.87
C TRP A 7 -4.91 -10.35 6.78
N LEU A 8 -3.79 -10.10 7.44
CA LEU A 8 -3.10 -8.79 7.39
C LEU A 8 -2.61 -8.47 5.98
N VAL A 9 -1.97 -9.43 5.31
CA VAL A 9 -1.52 -9.25 3.92
C VAL A 9 -2.70 -9.06 2.99
N GLY A 10 -3.76 -9.87 3.14
CA GLY A 10 -4.98 -9.72 2.35
C GLY A 10 -5.63 -8.36 2.52
N LEU A 11 -5.77 -7.89 3.76
CA LEU A 11 -6.31 -6.57 4.08
C LEU A 11 -5.46 -5.44 3.49
N HIS A 12 -4.13 -5.55 3.57
CA HIS A 12 -3.21 -4.60 2.94
C HIS A 12 -3.45 -4.48 1.43
N PHE A 13 -3.51 -5.61 0.72
CA PHE A 13 -3.81 -5.60 -0.70
C PHE A 13 -5.19 -5.03 -1.01
N THR A 14 -6.22 -5.41 -0.25
CA THR A 14 -7.57 -4.86 -0.44
C THR A 14 -7.59 -3.35 -0.24
N LEU A 15 -6.92 -2.83 0.79
CA LEU A 15 -6.82 -1.38 1.02
C LEU A 15 -6.11 -0.67 -0.13
N CYS A 16 -4.97 -1.18 -0.60
CA CYS A 16 -4.26 -0.60 -1.75
C CYS A 16 -5.11 -0.64 -3.03
N THR A 17 -5.81 -1.75 -3.29
CA THR A 17 -6.72 -1.89 -4.44
C THR A 17 -7.86 -0.87 -4.36
N LEU A 18 -8.51 -0.75 -3.20
CA LEU A 18 -9.59 0.21 -2.99
C LEU A 18 -9.11 1.66 -3.14
N ALA A 19 -7.89 1.96 -2.67
CA ALA A 19 -7.31 3.27 -2.78
C ALA A 19 -6.90 3.66 -4.21
N MET A 20 -6.36 2.71 -4.99
CA MET A 20 -5.83 2.97 -6.34
C MET A 20 -6.86 2.79 -7.46
N ILE A 21 -7.89 1.97 -7.27
CA ILE A 21 -8.89 1.68 -8.30
C ILE A 21 -10.21 2.35 -7.96
N TRP A 22 -10.91 1.86 -6.94
CA TRP A 22 -12.21 2.39 -6.54
C TRP A 22 -12.50 1.97 -5.10
N PRO A 23 -12.94 2.88 -4.21
CA PRO A 23 -13.39 4.25 -4.46
C PRO A 23 -12.29 5.32 -4.39
N GLY A 24 -11.05 4.98 -4.03
CA GLY A 24 -10.01 5.97 -3.74
C GLY A 24 -9.60 6.82 -4.94
N ALA A 25 -9.60 6.26 -6.15
CA ALA A 25 -9.33 7.03 -7.35
C ALA A 25 -10.41 8.11 -7.58
N LEU A 26 -11.70 7.85 -7.26
CA LEU A 26 -12.74 8.87 -7.36
C LEU A 26 -12.51 10.02 -6.40
N ILE A 27 -12.06 9.72 -5.18
CA ILE A 27 -11.75 10.74 -4.18
C ILE A 27 -10.55 11.57 -4.67
N ALA A 28 -9.52 10.91 -5.19
CA ALA A 28 -8.29 11.57 -5.62
C ALA A 28 -8.33 12.16 -7.04
N ASN A 29 -9.40 11.97 -7.80
CA ASN A 29 -9.55 12.44 -9.18
C ASN A 29 -9.79 13.95 -9.24
N ARG A 30 -8.77 14.72 -8.87
CA ARG A 30 -8.75 16.18 -8.89
C ARG A 30 -7.32 16.65 -9.18
N ILE A 31 -7.21 17.77 -9.89
CA ILE A 31 -5.91 18.38 -10.21
C ILE A 31 -5.39 19.16 -9.01
N GLU A 32 -6.27 19.90 -8.34
CA GLU A 32 -5.96 20.67 -7.14
C GLU A 32 -6.38 19.92 -5.86
N PRO A 33 -5.59 19.98 -4.78
CA PRO A 33 -4.35 20.75 -4.62
C PRO A 33 -3.15 20.08 -5.31
N MET A 34 -2.23 20.89 -5.84
CA MET A 34 -0.95 20.37 -6.30
C MET A 34 -0.06 20.06 -5.10
N LEU A 35 0.43 18.81 -5.01
CA LEU A 35 1.33 18.35 -3.96
C LEU A 35 2.70 18.09 -4.57
N LEU A 36 3.75 18.69 -4.02
CA LEU A 36 5.12 18.57 -4.51
C LEU A 36 5.28 18.93 -6.01
N GLY A 37 4.44 19.85 -6.51
CA GLY A 37 4.42 20.24 -7.93
C GLY A 37 3.70 19.26 -8.86
N LEU A 38 3.05 18.23 -8.31
CA LEU A 38 2.28 17.25 -9.07
C LEU A 38 0.77 17.44 -8.82
N PRO A 39 -0.10 17.14 -9.81
CA PRO A 39 -1.53 17.03 -9.55
C PRO A 39 -1.83 16.02 -8.45
N PHE A 40 -2.89 16.27 -7.66
CA PHE A 40 -3.22 15.44 -6.49
C PHE A 40 -3.31 13.94 -6.82
N LEU A 41 -3.90 13.59 -7.97
CA LEU A 41 -4.03 12.20 -8.42
C LEU A 41 -2.67 11.50 -8.58
N PHE A 42 -1.65 12.18 -9.14
CA PHE A 42 -0.33 11.59 -9.31
C PHE A 42 0.36 11.35 -7.97
N PHE A 43 0.31 12.36 -7.09
CA PHE A 43 0.82 12.21 -5.73
C PHE A 43 0.15 11.02 -5.01
N TRP A 44 -1.17 10.90 -5.13
CA TRP A 44 -1.95 9.82 -4.55
C TRP A 44 -1.45 8.44 -5.01
N TYR A 45 -1.31 8.22 -6.32
CA TYR A 45 -0.81 6.94 -6.84
C TYR A 45 0.61 6.62 -6.37
N ILE A 46 1.51 7.61 -6.35
CA ILE A 46 2.88 7.42 -5.88
C ILE A 46 2.88 7.02 -4.39
N LEU A 47 2.11 7.74 -3.56
CA LEU A 47 1.97 7.42 -2.13
C LEU A 47 1.49 5.97 -1.93
N TRP A 48 0.43 5.55 -2.63
CA TRP A 48 -0.13 4.21 -2.47
C TRP A 48 0.77 3.11 -3.06
N MET A 49 1.57 3.41 -4.07
CA MET A 49 2.64 2.50 -4.53
C MET A 49 3.71 2.29 -3.45
N LEU A 50 4.14 3.36 -2.77
CA LEU A 50 5.10 3.24 -1.66
C LEU A 50 4.50 2.46 -0.48
N VAL A 51 3.22 2.69 -0.15
CA VAL A 51 2.52 1.92 0.88
C VAL A 51 2.44 0.44 0.49
N LEU A 52 2.09 0.14 -0.76
CA LEU A 52 2.04 -1.24 -1.25
C LEU A 52 3.39 -1.93 -1.08
N PHE A 53 4.46 -1.28 -1.53
CA PHE A 53 5.83 -1.75 -1.40
C PHE A 53 6.22 -1.96 0.08
N ALA A 54 5.94 -0.99 0.95
CA ALA A 54 6.27 -1.08 2.37
C ALA A 54 5.56 -2.26 3.05
N GLY A 55 4.29 -2.50 2.75
CA GLY A 55 3.58 -3.68 3.29
C GLY A 55 4.17 -5.00 2.80
N MET A 56 4.62 -5.07 1.54
CA MET A 56 5.34 -6.24 1.01
C MET A 56 6.71 -6.42 1.67
N TRP A 57 7.44 -5.34 1.89
CA TRP A 57 8.71 -5.36 2.61
C TRP A 57 8.54 -5.86 4.05
N VAL A 58 7.55 -5.35 4.77
CA VAL A 58 7.22 -5.81 6.13
C VAL A 58 6.84 -7.28 6.11
N ALA A 59 6.00 -7.71 5.17
CA ALA A 59 5.63 -9.11 5.02
C ALA A 59 6.85 -10.01 4.75
N PHE A 60 7.78 -9.54 3.92
CA PHE A 60 9.05 -10.22 3.65
C PHE A 60 9.91 -10.34 4.90
N VAL A 61 10.13 -9.23 5.63
CA VAL A 61 10.94 -9.21 6.85
C VAL A 61 10.31 -10.07 7.95
N VAL A 62 8.99 -10.03 8.13
CA VAL A 62 8.29 -10.86 9.12
C VAL A 62 8.41 -12.34 8.79
N ARG A 63 8.38 -12.72 7.50
CA ARG A 63 8.45 -14.12 7.08
C ARG A 63 9.88 -14.67 7.02
N HIS A 64 10.85 -13.84 6.66
CA HIS A 64 12.24 -14.28 6.41
C HIS A 64 13.25 -13.77 7.43
N GLY A 65 13.01 -12.63 8.07
CA GLY A 65 13.86 -12.08 9.13
C GLY A 65 13.82 -12.86 10.45
N GLY A 66 12.81 -13.72 10.66
CA GLY A 66 12.73 -14.62 11.81
C GLY A 66 13.39 -15.99 11.62
N ARG A 67 14.12 -16.23 10.51
CA ARG A 67 14.66 -17.56 10.15
C ARG A 67 16.15 -17.55 9.80
N HIS A 68 16.90 -16.61 10.35
CA HIS A 68 18.34 -16.72 10.50
C HIS A 68 18.63 -17.06 11.96
N HIS A 69 19.46 -18.08 12.20
CA HIS A 69 19.75 -18.75 13.48
C HIS A 69 18.82 -19.94 13.78
N ASP A 70 18.99 -21.02 13.02
CA ASP A 70 19.28 -22.38 13.51
C ASP A 70 19.75 -23.26 12.34
#